data_AF-A0A316HNS0-F1
#
_entry.id   AF-A0A316HNS0-F1
#
_cell.length_a   1.000
_cell.length_b   1.000
_cell.length_c   1.000
_cell.angle_alpha   90.00
_cell.angle_beta   90.00
_cell.angle_gamma   90.00
#
_symmetry.space_group_name_H-M   'P 1'
#
loop_
_entity.id
_entity.type
_entity.pdbx_description
1 polymer ?
#
loop_
_entity_poly.entity_id
_entity_poly.type
_entity_poly.pdbx_seq_one_letter_code
_entity_poly.pdbx_strand_id
1 'polypeptide(L)'
;MASSNKILIIGNLLRIGGAEKLIYEIVCFARANAIQPEILILDNYEKEHYDEVYARMGVRVTRTRLDNIKHFRAPLKMLRSLIWLIKLKFFSGSGYASVHVIGLYNVYRVIGKLKHPKRFFWNVNNAIQFPDRKYPYPAEYFANTDDTIVCINRFQLIEMNEQYGAVALKAKLSLFKLFIAE
;
A
#
# COMPACT_ATOMS: atom_id res chain seq x y z
N MET A 1 6.67 18.94 15.11
CA MET A 1 6.07 19.17 13.78
C MET A 1 4.62 18.70 13.84
N ALA A 2 3.66 19.53 13.45
CA ALA A 2 2.25 19.10 13.41
C ALA A 2 2.13 17.90 12.44
N SER A 3 1.58 16.78 12.90
CA SER A 3 1.40 15.62 12.02
C SER A 3 0.38 15.99 10.93
N SER A 4 0.80 15.92 9.66
CA SER A 4 -0.10 16.06 8.53
C SER A 4 -1.30 15.13 8.71
N ASN A 5 -2.54 15.63 8.68
CA ASN A 5 -3.74 14.80 8.81
C ASN A 5 -4.09 14.05 7.52
N LYS A 6 -3.04 13.64 6.80
CA LYS A 6 -3.11 13.08 5.45
C LYS A 6 -2.51 11.69 5.46
N ILE A 7 -3.11 10.76 4.74
CA ILE A 7 -2.58 9.41 4.56
C ILE A 7 -2.29 9.16 3.09
N LEU A 8 -1.24 8.39 2.82
CA LEU A 8 -0.95 7.90 1.48
C LEU A 8 -1.37 6.43 1.39
N ILE A 9 -2.22 6.10 0.42
CA ILE A 9 -2.61 4.72 0.11
C ILE A 9 -1.95 4.33 -1.21
N ILE A 10 -1.20 3.24 -1.22
CA ILE A 10 -0.45 2.76 -2.38
C ILE A 10 -1.03 1.41 -2.81
N GLY A 11 -1.46 1.31 -4.06
CA GLY A 11 -1.99 0.09 -4.67
C GLY A 11 -1.50 -0.08 -6.11
N ASN A 12 -1.95 -1.12 -6.81
CA ASN A 12 -1.61 -1.39 -8.21
C ASN A 12 -2.78 -1.17 -9.19
N LEU A 13 -4.01 -1.34 -8.71
CA LEU A 13 -5.22 -1.29 -9.53
C LEU A 13 -6.36 -0.65 -8.73
N LEU A 14 -7.38 -0.20 -9.46
CA LEU A 14 -8.66 0.32 -8.97
C LEU A 14 -9.84 -0.27 -9.78
N ARG A 15 -9.73 -1.56 -10.12
CA ARG A 15 -10.79 -2.35 -10.75
C ARG A 15 -11.75 -2.91 -9.71
N ILE A 16 -12.72 -3.71 -10.14
CA ILE A 16 -13.62 -4.44 -9.23
C ILE A 16 -12.86 -5.65 -8.68
N GLY A 17 -12.47 -5.58 -7.41
CA GLY A 17 -11.73 -6.64 -6.71
C GLY A 17 -11.66 -6.40 -5.20
N GLY A 18 -11.18 -7.40 -4.47
CA GLY A 18 -11.15 -7.37 -3.00
C GLY A 18 -10.16 -6.35 -2.42
N ALA A 19 -8.98 -6.24 -3.02
CA ALA A 19 -7.96 -5.27 -2.58
C ALA A 19 -8.40 -3.83 -2.88
N GLU A 20 -9.10 -3.61 -3.99
CA GLU A 20 -9.63 -2.32 -4.41
C GLU A 20 -10.84 -1.92 -3.55
N LYS A 21 -11.68 -2.87 -3.17
CA LYS A 21 -12.72 -2.65 -2.16
C LYS A 21 -12.10 -2.24 -0.82
N LEU A 22 -11.02 -2.90 -0.37
CA LEU A 22 -10.30 -2.47 0.84
C LEU A 22 -9.79 -1.03 0.73
N ILE A 23 -9.24 -0.61 -0.41
CA ILE A 23 -8.86 0.81 -0.63
C ILE A 23 -10.06 1.72 -0.43
N TYR A 24 -11.20 1.37 -1.02
CA TYR A 24 -12.44 2.14 -0.87
C TYR A 24 -12.87 2.26 0.59
N GLU A 25 -12.87 1.16 1.35
CA GLU A 25 -13.22 1.17 2.78
C GLU A 25 -12.26 2.03 3.61
N ILE A 26 -10.95 1.95 3.35
CA ILE A 26 -9.95 2.81 4.02
C ILE A 26 -10.22 4.29 3.70
N VAL A 27 -10.56 4.62 2.46
CA VAL A 27 -10.88 5.99 2.04
C VAL A 27 -12.14 6.50 2.74
N CYS A 28 -13.20 5.69 2.78
CA CYS A 28 -14.44 6.02 3.49
C CYS A 28 -14.19 6.25 4.98
N PHE A 29 -13.47 5.34 5.63
CA PHE A 29 -13.09 5.48 7.03
C PHE A 29 -12.27 6.75 7.29
N ALA A 30 -11.24 7.00 6.47
CA ALA A 30 -10.40 8.18 6.59
C ALA A 30 -11.25 9.46 6.51
N ARG A 31 -12.10 9.55 5.49
CA ARG A 31 -12.98 10.71 5.30
C ARG A 31 -13.98 10.91 6.43
N ALA A 32 -14.59 9.84 6.94
CA ALA A 32 -15.51 9.90 8.08
C ALA A 32 -14.82 10.43 9.35
N ASN A 33 -13.50 10.22 9.47
CA ASN A 33 -12.68 10.68 10.59
C ASN A 33 -11.87 11.95 10.28
N ALA A 34 -12.28 12.72 9.26
CA ALA A 34 -11.63 13.96 8.82
C ALA A 34 -10.15 13.80 8.39
N ILE A 35 -9.69 12.59 8.09
CA ILE A 35 -8.37 12.29 7.54
C ILE A 35 -8.41 12.44 6.02
N GLN A 36 -7.38 13.04 5.44
CA GLN A 36 -7.29 13.28 3.99
C GLN A 36 -6.54 12.13 3.27
N PRO A 37 -7.20 11.25 2.51
CA PRO A 37 -6.51 10.24 1.73
C PRO A 37 -5.97 10.80 0.40
N GLU A 38 -4.76 10.36 0.03
CA GLU A 38 -4.22 10.45 -1.33
C GLU A 38 -3.87 9.03 -1.80
N ILE A 39 -4.25 8.70 -3.03
CA ILE A 39 -4.03 7.36 -3.59
C ILE A 39 -2.91 7.45 -4.64
N LEU A 40 -1.96 6.52 -4.55
CA LEU A 40 -0.93 6.27 -5.56
C LEU A 40 -1.14 4.88 -6.15
N ILE A 41 -1.40 4.82 -7.45
CA ILE A 41 -1.53 3.59 -8.20
C ILE A 41 -0.25 3.33 -9.00
N LEU A 42 0.37 2.21 -8.70
CA LEU A 42 1.63 1.76 -9.26
C LEU A 42 1.44 1.08 -10.61
N ASP A 43 2.32 1.43 -11.54
CA ASP A 43 2.53 0.82 -12.85
C ASP A 43 1.36 0.82 -13.84
N ASN A 44 0.27 1.48 -13.49
CA ASN A 44 -0.86 1.73 -14.36
C ASN A 44 -0.99 3.23 -14.66
N TYR A 45 -1.29 3.58 -15.92
CA TYR A 45 -1.63 4.94 -16.35
C TYR A 45 -3.10 5.09 -16.79
N GLU A 46 -3.78 3.97 -16.99
CA GLU A 46 -5.14 3.92 -17.48
C GLU A 46 -6.12 4.18 -16.34
N LYS A 47 -7.23 4.82 -16.68
CA LYS A 47 -8.36 5.05 -15.78
C LYS A 47 -9.10 3.72 -15.57
N GLU A 48 -9.55 3.49 -14.34
CA GLU A 48 -10.25 2.28 -13.92
C GLU A 48 -11.54 2.63 -13.15
N HIS A 49 -12.27 1.60 -12.75
CA HIS A 49 -13.62 1.70 -12.19
C HIS A 49 -13.72 2.71 -11.02
N TYR A 50 -12.84 2.61 -10.02
CA TYR A 50 -12.96 3.48 -8.83
C TYR A 50 -12.40 4.89 -9.03
N ASP A 51 -11.73 5.24 -10.14
CA ASP A 51 -11.20 6.60 -10.33
C ASP A 51 -12.30 7.67 -10.27
N GLU A 52 -13.45 7.43 -10.90
CA GLU A 52 -14.58 8.37 -10.88
C GLU A 52 -15.25 8.45 -9.51
N VAL A 53 -15.24 7.34 -8.77
CA VAL A 53 -15.72 7.29 -7.40
C VAL A 53 -14.85 8.19 -6.52
N TYR A 54 -13.53 8.03 -6.58
CA TYR A 54 -12.60 8.86 -5.80
C TYR A 54 -12.61 10.32 -6.22
N ALA A 55 -12.76 10.61 -7.52
CA ALA A 55 -12.90 11.98 -8.01
C ALA A 55 -14.13 12.69 -7.40
N ARG A 56 -15.30 12.01 -7.39
CA ARG A 56 -16.52 12.54 -6.74
C ARG A 56 -16.36 12.71 -5.23
N MET A 57 -15.50 11.90 -4.61
CA MET A 57 -15.15 12.03 -3.19
C MET A 57 -14.09 13.10 -2.92
N GLY A 58 -13.58 13.82 -3.93
CA GLY A 58 -12.50 14.79 -3.77
C GLY A 58 -11.15 14.16 -3.40
N VAL A 59 -10.98 12.86 -3.65
CA VAL A 59 -9.76 12.10 -3.34
C VAL A 59 -8.84 12.10 -4.54
N ARG A 60 -7.60 12.55 -4.33
CA ARG A 60 -6.59 12.58 -5.39
C ARG A 60 -6.05 11.19 -5.65
N VAL A 61 -6.25 10.70 -6.88
CA VAL A 61 -5.63 9.48 -7.40
C VAL A 61 -4.50 9.88 -8.34
N THR A 62 -3.28 9.40 -8.06
CA THR A 62 -2.15 9.57 -8.98
C THR A 62 -1.68 8.22 -9.50
N ARG A 63 -1.53 8.13 -10.82
CA ARG A 63 -1.13 6.94 -11.56
C ARG A 63 0.27 7.13 -12.16
N THR A 64 1.22 6.28 -11.80
CA THR A 64 2.61 6.38 -12.26
C THR A 64 3.38 5.06 -12.18
N ARG A 65 4.44 4.94 -12.98
CA ARG A 65 5.42 3.84 -12.91
C ARG A 65 6.60 4.23 -12.04
N LEU A 66 6.96 3.41 -11.06
CA LEU A 66 8.16 3.64 -10.24
C LEU A 66 9.39 2.91 -10.81
N ASP A 67 9.16 1.87 -11.60
CA ASP A 67 10.18 1.08 -12.28
C ASP A 67 10.02 1.25 -13.81
N ASN A 68 11.11 1.19 -14.58
CA ASN A 68 11.16 1.37 -16.05
C ASN A 68 11.12 2.82 -16.60
N ILE A 69 11.84 3.76 -15.99
CA ILE A 69 12.18 5.05 -16.63
C ILE A 69 13.30 4.85 -17.68
N LYS A 70 13.10 3.97 -18.67
CA LYS A 70 14.14 3.64 -19.66
C LYS A 70 13.86 4.17 -21.07
N HIS A 71 12.69 4.78 -21.31
CA HIS A 71 12.34 5.28 -22.63
C HIS A 71 11.79 6.72 -22.59
N PHE A 72 12.52 7.63 -23.23
CA PHE A 72 12.23 9.07 -23.37
C PHE A 72 10.94 9.40 -24.16
N ARG A 73 10.17 8.40 -24.59
CA ARG A 73 8.97 8.60 -25.44
C ARG A 73 7.79 9.27 -24.74
N ALA A 74 7.87 9.52 -23.42
CA ALA A 74 6.82 10.20 -22.67
C ALA A 74 7.39 11.05 -21.50
N PRO A 75 7.94 12.25 -21.78
CA PRO A 75 8.65 13.07 -20.78
C PRO A 75 7.78 13.46 -19.59
N LEU A 76 6.49 13.75 -19.80
CA LEU A 76 5.56 14.06 -18.70
C LEU A 76 5.33 12.89 -17.75
N LYS A 77 5.26 11.65 -18.29
CA LYS A 77 5.12 10.43 -17.48
C LYS A 77 6.39 10.19 -16.66
N MET A 78 7.56 10.37 -17.27
CA MET A 78 8.85 10.30 -16.60
C MET A 78 8.99 11.34 -15.48
N LEU A 79 8.66 12.61 -15.75
CA LEU A 79 8.71 13.65 -14.75
C LEU A 79 7.80 13.31 -13.56
N ARG A 80 6.59 12.82 -13.82
CA ARG A 80 5.68 12.36 -12.77
C ARG A 80 6.28 11.22 -11.94
N SER A 81 6.89 10.23 -12.59
CA SER A 81 7.60 9.14 -11.91
C SER A 81 8.72 9.67 -11.01
N LEU A 82 9.56 10.57 -11.53
CA LEU A 82 10.66 11.19 -10.77
C LEU A 82 10.14 11.99 -9.58
N ILE A 83 9.09 12.80 -9.77
CA ILE A 83 8.43 13.55 -8.69
C ILE A 83 7.96 12.60 -7.60
N TRP A 84 7.33 11.47 -7.94
CA TRP A 84 6.89 10.51 -6.94
C TRP A 84 8.01 9.75 -6.28
N LEU A 85 9.09 9.41 -6.99
CA LEU A 85 10.28 8.83 -6.38
C LEU A 85 10.88 9.77 -5.32
N ILE A 86 10.98 11.06 -5.66
CA ILE A 86 11.43 12.09 -4.72
C ILE A 86 10.44 12.23 -3.56
N LYS A 87 9.13 12.30 -3.84
CA LYS A 87 8.07 12.41 -2.82
C LYS A 87 8.10 11.26 -1.84
N LEU A 88 8.23 10.02 -2.32
CA LEU A 88 8.31 8.83 -1.47
C LEU A 88 9.60 8.81 -0.64
N LYS A 89 10.73 9.20 -1.23
CA LYS A 89 12.05 9.12 -0.59
C LYS A 89 12.31 10.21 0.44
N PHE A 90 11.83 11.43 0.19
CA PHE A 90 12.19 12.61 0.98
C PHE A 90 11.01 13.26 1.69
N PHE A 91 9.79 13.15 1.15
CA PHE A 91 8.64 13.90 1.64
C PHE A 91 7.55 13.02 2.24
N SER A 92 7.67 11.69 2.19
CA SER A 92 6.62 10.83 2.74
C SER A 92 6.49 11.04 4.25
N GLY A 93 7.61 11.04 5.00
CA GLY A 93 7.62 11.18 6.45
C GLY A 93 7.10 12.51 7.02
N SER A 94 7.08 13.59 6.24
CA SER A 94 6.54 14.89 6.65
C SER A 94 5.19 15.21 6.02
N GLY A 95 4.93 14.69 4.81
CA GLY A 95 3.71 14.96 4.04
C GLY A 95 2.51 14.13 4.48
N TYR A 96 2.71 13.02 5.20
CA TYR A 96 1.66 12.09 5.61
C TYR A 96 1.82 11.68 7.09
N ALA A 97 0.70 11.41 7.76
CA ALA A 97 0.67 10.79 9.08
C ALA A 97 1.00 9.30 9.03
N SER A 98 0.60 8.63 7.95
CA SER A 98 0.87 7.21 7.70
C SER A 98 0.85 6.89 6.22
N VAL A 99 1.51 5.78 5.87
CA VAL A 99 1.50 5.23 4.51
C VAL A 99 0.99 3.80 4.56
N HIS A 100 -0.01 3.50 3.75
CA HIS A 100 -0.65 2.20 3.65
C HIS A 100 -0.33 1.60 2.28
N VAL A 101 0.34 0.45 2.24
CA VAL A 101 0.62 -0.30 1.01
C VAL A 101 -0.32 -1.50 0.97
N ILE A 102 -1.14 -1.58 -0.07
CA ILE A 102 -2.17 -2.60 -0.21
C ILE A 102 -1.63 -3.77 -1.00
N GLY A 103 -1.60 -4.95 -0.38
CA GLY A 103 -1.00 -6.16 -0.94
C GLY A 103 0.51 -6.19 -0.76
N LEU A 104 1.02 -7.29 -0.22
CA LEU A 104 2.46 -7.50 -0.03
C LEU A 104 3.23 -7.52 -1.35
N TYR A 105 2.58 -7.91 -2.45
CA TYR A 105 3.12 -7.78 -3.80
C TYR A 105 3.39 -6.33 -4.23
N ASN A 106 2.88 -5.30 -3.54
CA ASN A 106 3.23 -3.91 -3.83
C ASN A 106 4.40 -3.43 -2.97
N VAL A 107 4.72 -4.11 -1.86
CA VAL A 107 5.79 -3.71 -0.94
C VAL A 107 7.13 -3.72 -1.64
N TYR A 108 7.43 -4.74 -2.45
CA TYR A 108 8.71 -4.83 -3.18
C TYR A 108 8.99 -3.60 -4.05
N ARG A 109 7.93 -3.00 -4.63
CA ARG A 109 8.05 -1.86 -5.55
C ARG A 109 8.43 -0.57 -4.84
N VAL A 110 8.08 -0.46 -3.55
CA VAL A 110 8.17 0.80 -2.80
C VAL A 110 9.12 0.73 -1.60
N ILE A 111 9.45 -0.45 -1.05
CA ILE A 111 10.15 -0.56 0.24
C ILE A 111 11.49 0.20 0.29
N GLY A 112 12.31 0.12 -0.76
CA GLY A 112 13.58 0.84 -0.84
C GLY A 112 13.45 2.35 -1.13
N LYS A 113 12.26 2.81 -1.55
CA LYS A 113 11.96 4.21 -1.89
C LYS A 113 11.13 4.89 -0.82
N LEU A 114 10.44 4.14 0.03
CA LEU A 114 9.46 4.64 1.00
C LEU A 114 10.09 4.80 2.39
N LYS A 115 10.50 6.03 2.73
CA LYS A 115 11.06 6.38 4.05
C LYS A 115 10.00 7.03 4.94
N HIS A 116 9.27 6.21 5.70
CA HIS A 116 8.22 6.67 6.61
C HIS A 116 8.27 5.87 7.92
N PRO A 117 8.13 6.51 9.11
CA PRO A 117 8.18 5.81 10.41
C PRO A 117 6.89 5.06 10.78
N LYS A 118 5.80 5.32 10.06
CA LYS A 118 4.49 4.66 10.25
C LYS A 118 4.00 4.07 8.94
N ARG A 119 4.41 2.83 8.63
CA ARG A 119 4.03 2.13 7.40
C ARG A 119 3.15 0.93 7.74
N PHE A 120 2.06 0.79 7.00
CA PHE A 120 1.11 -0.30 7.12
C PHE A 120 1.10 -1.12 5.83
N PHE A 121 1.53 -2.38 5.90
CA PHE A 121 1.56 -3.29 4.76
C PHE A 121 0.40 -4.28 4.90
N TRP A 122 -0.63 -4.09 4.09
CA TRP A 122 -1.84 -4.92 4.15
C TRP A 122 -1.61 -6.21 3.38
N ASN A 123 -1.66 -7.33 4.08
CA ASN A 123 -1.73 -8.64 3.43
C ASN A 123 -3.18 -8.90 3.00
N VAL A 124 -3.38 -9.02 1.69
CA VAL A 124 -4.71 -9.27 1.09
C VAL A 124 -4.80 -10.65 0.45
N ASN A 125 -3.72 -11.45 0.53
CA ASN A 125 -3.65 -12.78 -0.02
C ASN A 125 -3.44 -13.82 1.07
N ASN A 126 -4.01 -15.01 0.90
CA ASN A 126 -3.71 -16.16 1.74
C ASN A 126 -2.62 -16.99 1.06
N ALA A 127 -1.81 -17.71 1.83
CA ALA A 127 -0.71 -18.51 1.29
C ALA A 127 -1.21 -19.60 0.33
N ILE A 128 -2.43 -20.12 0.53
CA ILE A 128 -3.08 -21.11 -0.36
C ILE A 128 -3.23 -20.64 -1.82
N GLN A 129 -3.15 -19.33 -2.10
CA GLN A 129 -3.24 -18.79 -3.46
C GLN A 129 -1.95 -18.96 -4.27
N PHE A 130 -0.89 -19.49 -3.67
CA PHE A 130 0.41 -19.69 -4.31
C PHE A 130 0.73 -21.18 -4.52
N PRO A 131 1.52 -21.55 -5.56
CA PRO A 131 1.79 -22.95 -5.93
C PRO A 131 2.27 -23.84 -4.78
N ASP A 132 3.13 -23.31 -3.90
CA ASP A 132 3.72 -24.06 -2.77
C ASP A 132 3.02 -23.79 -1.43
N ARG A 133 1.85 -23.15 -1.45
CA ARG A 133 1.15 -22.66 -0.25
C ARG A 133 2.03 -21.79 0.65
N LYS A 134 2.94 -21.03 0.04
CA LYS A 134 3.89 -20.13 0.70
C LYS A 134 3.84 -18.76 0.06
N TYR A 135 4.04 -17.73 0.87
CA TYR A 135 4.19 -16.38 0.38
C TYR A 135 5.50 -16.25 -0.42
N PRO A 136 5.48 -15.71 -1.66
CA PRO A 136 6.67 -15.58 -2.49
C PRO A 136 7.49 -14.32 -2.14
N TYR A 137 7.36 -13.79 -0.92
CA TYR A 137 7.95 -12.52 -0.54
C TYR A 137 9.26 -12.72 0.25
N PRO A 138 10.33 -11.99 -0.10
CA PRO A 138 11.58 -11.98 0.67
C PRO A 138 11.35 -11.56 2.11
N ALA A 139 11.97 -12.29 3.04
CA ALA A 139 11.78 -12.10 4.47
C ALA A 139 12.32 -10.74 4.98
N GLU A 140 13.31 -10.18 4.27
CA GLU A 140 13.86 -8.84 4.46
C GLU A 140 12.81 -7.72 4.40
N TYR A 141 11.67 -7.94 3.73
CA TYR A 141 10.59 -6.95 3.69
C TYR A 141 9.94 -6.72 5.05
N PHE A 142 10.14 -7.64 5.98
CA PHE A 142 9.50 -7.65 7.30
C PHE A 142 10.49 -7.41 8.42
N ALA A 143 11.74 -7.03 8.09
CA ALA A 143 12.83 -6.86 9.06
C ALA A 143 12.81 -5.51 9.79
N ASN A 144 11.94 -4.57 9.43
CA ASN A 144 11.84 -3.28 10.11
C ASN A 144 10.77 -3.33 11.23
N THR A 145 11.16 -2.99 12.46
CA THR A 145 10.30 -2.97 13.66
C THR A 145 9.25 -1.87 13.66
N ASP A 146 9.47 -0.80 12.89
CA ASP A 146 8.53 0.33 12.78
C ASP A 146 7.37 0.03 11.82
N ASP A 147 7.48 -1.04 11.03
CA ASP A 147 6.46 -1.44 10.09
C ASP A 147 5.35 -2.24 10.79
N THR A 148 4.12 -2.08 10.32
CA THR A 148 2.99 -2.91 10.72
C THR A 148 2.49 -3.69 9.51
N ILE A 149 2.48 -5.02 9.61
CA ILE A 149 1.81 -5.88 8.65
C ILE A 149 0.39 -6.13 9.14
N VAL A 150 -0.58 -5.74 8.32
CA VAL A 150 -2.00 -5.89 8.63
C VAL A 150 -2.53 -7.14 7.94
N CYS A 151 -2.84 -8.16 8.73
CA CYS A 151 -3.52 -9.38 8.29
C CYS A 151 -5.03 -9.17 8.39
N ILE A 152 -5.76 -9.60 7.37
CA ILE A 152 -7.21 -9.33 7.26
C ILE A 152 -8.08 -10.47 7.81
N ASN A 153 -7.44 -11.59 8.14
CA ASN A 153 -8.06 -12.75 8.77
C ASN A 153 -7.01 -13.51 9.62
N ARG A 154 -7.48 -14.43 10.46
CA ARG A 154 -6.61 -15.21 11.37
C ARG A 154 -5.68 -16.17 10.63
N PHE A 155 -6.09 -16.71 9.48
CA PHE A 155 -5.27 -17.64 8.71
C PHE A 155 -3.98 -16.96 8.24
N GLN A 156 -4.07 -15.74 7.70
CA GLN A 156 -2.90 -14.97 7.30
C GLN A 156 -1.93 -14.68 8.44
N LEU A 157 -2.48 -14.39 9.64
CA LEU A 157 -1.66 -14.14 10.82
C LEU A 157 -0.85 -15.40 11.19
N ILE A 158 -1.49 -16.57 11.15
CA ILE A 158 -0.85 -17.86 11.40
C ILE A 158 0.19 -18.14 10.32
N GLU A 159 -0.18 -18.06 9.04
CA GLU A 159 0.72 -18.32 7.90
C GLU A 159 1.96 -17.41 7.92
N MET A 160 1.80 -16.12 8.24
CA MET A 160 2.93 -15.17 8.35
C MET A 160 3.86 -15.53 9.51
N ASN A 161 3.32 -15.93 10.65
CA ASN A 161 4.13 -16.35 11.81
C ASN A 161 4.84 -17.68 11.54
N GLU A 162 4.17 -18.66 10.96
CA GLU A 162 4.77 -19.96 10.64
C GLU A 162 5.89 -19.82 9.60
N GLN A 163 5.68 -18.98 8.58
CA GLN A 163 6.67 -18.81 7.51
C GLN A 163 7.83 -17.88 7.87
N TYR A 164 7.60 -16.80 8.63
CA TYR A 164 8.59 -15.74 8.85
C TYR A 164 8.94 -15.48 10.34
N GLY A 165 8.13 -15.99 11.28
CA GLY A 165 8.13 -15.61 12.70
C GLY A 165 9.42 -15.89 13.47
N ALA A 166 10.12 -16.97 13.15
CA ALA A 166 11.29 -17.40 13.92
C ALA A 166 12.56 -16.59 13.65
N VAL A 167 12.69 -15.92 12.50
CA VAL A 167 13.99 -15.36 12.06
C VAL A 167 13.88 -13.96 11.45
N ALA A 168 12.76 -13.63 10.78
CA ALA A 168 12.73 -12.47 9.89
C ALA A 168 11.59 -11.47 10.15
N LEU A 169 10.52 -11.90 10.81
CA LEU A 169 9.36 -11.08 11.09
C LEU A 169 9.61 -10.17 12.31
N LYS A 170 10.22 -9.02 12.07
CA LYS A 170 10.42 -7.97 13.10
C LYS A 170 9.32 -6.92 13.09
N ALA A 171 8.64 -6.76 11.95
CA ALA A 171 7.48 -5.90 11.82
C ALA A 171 6.35 -6.34 12.76
N LYS A 172 5.60 -5.37 13.29
CA LYS A 172 4.42 -5.64 14.11
C LYS A 172 3.35 -6.33 13.27
N LEU A 173 2.85 -7.48 13.70
CA LEU A 173 1.65 -8.07 13.13
C LEU A 173 0.39 -7.47 13.78
N SER A 174 -0.59 -7.13 12.97
CA SER A 174 -1.91 -6.67 13.42
C SER A 174 -3.00 -7.44 12.68
N LEU A 175 -3.98 -7.96 13.42
CA LEU A 175 -5.18 -8.54 12.84
C LEU A 175 -6.24 -7.46 12.71
N PHE A 176 -6.74 -7.23 11.49
CA PHE A 176 -7.84 -6.32 11.21
C PHE A 176 -8.93 -7.08 10.47
N LYS A 177 -10.07 -7.33 11.14
CA LYS A 177 -11.18 -8.04 10.51
C LYS A 177 -11.84 -7.12 9.47
N LEU A 178 -11.63 -7.42 8.19
CA LEU A 178 -12.08 -6.59 7.06
C LEU A 178 -13.60 -6.59 6.83
N PHE A 179 -14.35 -7.41 7.58
CA PHE A 179 -15.78 -7.51 7.47
C PHE A 179 -16.38 -7.56 8.89
N ILE A 180 -17.14 -6.53 9.24
CA ILE A 180 -18.08 -6.62 10.37
C ILE A 180 -19.07 -7.71 9.96
N ALA A 181 -19.03 -8.83 10.68
CA ALA A 181 -20.21 -9.67 10.72
C ALA A 181 -21.17 -8.88 11.62
N GLU A 182 -22.31 -8.49 11.06
CA GLU A 182 -23.49 -8.27 11.89
C GLU A 182 -23.79 -9.53 12.71
#